data_AF-A0A7W1J708-F1
#
_entry.id   AF-A0A7W1J708-F1
#
_cell.length_a   1.000
_cell.length_b   1.000
_cell.length_c   1.000
_cell.angle_alpha   90.00
_cell.angle_beta   90.00
_cell.angle_gamma   90.00
#
_symmetry.space_group_name_H-M   'P 1'
#
loop_
_entity.id
_entity.type
_entity.pdbx_description
1 polymer ?
#
loop_
_entity_poly.entity_id
_entity_poly.type
_entity_poly.pdbx_seq_one_letter_code
_entity_poly.pdbx_strand_id
1 'polypeptide(L)'
;MHPGSRPPPDKAERPPRSLPPWLDRLGCLDHFTRPPRTRRGKGVLLALLLVGGALVLLYVLMPDIVMGFARSYLPRTIEQGVVVTNVTTTAEGSPVNLALYMRPGRTRRLIGAVQGVWLPPWSLRSGQNASGTMSTGDDGLTMSWRAMITNREDHPMVILRLTPADAAELIEPYSNVTLDRGRGLEFTYAITHATISGETGPEELPDVWNLRVEGEGRIGVAMGAANFEVEVKHMVGHLRVWFHRVERGWNPAASMSIEVIEAAGSDFPFITSASTRRQLETVITANLKKRLQDIVLPPWFPIDVVLEGHIDGDAPAAARSVQAAVAPQPPGQH
;
A
#
# COMPACT_ATOMS: atom_id res chain seq x y z
N MET A 1 -3.42 50.13 8.83
CA MET A 1 -4.35 50.97 8.05
C MET A 1 -4.42 50.40 6.64
N HIS A 2 -5.45 49.62 6.35
CA HIS A 2 -5.82 49.23 4.99
C HIS A 2 -7.33 49.48 4.84
N PRO A 3 -7.75 50.30 3.86
CA PRO A 3 -9.14 50.68 3.70
C PRO A 3 -9.87 49.72 2.75
N GLY A 4 -11.18 49.60 2.93
CA GLY A 4 -12.08 49.34 1.80
C GLY A 4 -12.75 47.98 1.75
N SER A 5 -13.45 47.58 2.82
CA SER A 5 -14.53 46.60 2.74
C SER A 5 -15.66 47.15 1.87
N ARG A 6 -15.83 46.61 0.65
CA ARG A 6 -17.00 46.87 -0.19
C ARG A 6 -18.22 46.10 0.36
N PRO A 7 -19.39 46.74 0.51
CA PRO A 7 -20.62 46.05 0.89
C PRO A 7 -21.15 45.22 -0.29
N PRO A 8 -21.87 44.11 -0.03
CA PRO A 8 -22.54 43.35 -1.07
C PRO A 8 -23.69 44.16 -1.67
N PRO A 9 -23.96 44.03 -2.99
CA PRO A 9 -25.06 44.74 -3.63
C PRO A 9 -26.41 44.25 -3.10
N ASP A 10 -27.26 45.24 -2.79
CA ASP A 10 -28.66 45.09 -2.45
C ASP A 10 -29.40 44.11 -3.36
N LYS A 11 -30.15 43.21 -2.74
CA LYS A 11 -31.14 42.38 -3.40
C LYS A 11 -32.24 43.31 -3.93
N ALA A 12 -32.12 43.70 -5.19
CA ALA A 12 -33.21 44.32 -5.92
C ALA A 12 -34.44 43.40 -5.88
N GLU A 13 -35.47 43.86 -5.19
CA GLU A 13 -36.81 43.30 -5.20
C GLU A 13 -37.28 43.18 -6.65
N ARG A 14 -37.33 41.94 -7.15
CA ARG A 14 -37.96 41.65 -8.44
C ARG A 14 -39.47 41.83 -8.25
N PRO A 15 -40.14 42.66 -9.07
CA PRO A 15 -41.59 42.76 -9.03
C PRO A 15 -42.21 41.39 -9.34
N PRO A 16 -43.40 41.09 -8.79
CA PRO A 16 -44.10 39.85 -9.06
C PRO A 16 -44.33 39.74 -10.56
N ARG A 17 -43.78 38.69 -11.17
CA ARG A 17 -44.09 38.33 -12.56
C ARG A 17 -45.60 38.08 -12.63
N SER A 18 -46.32 39.01 -13.25
CA SER A 18 -47.68 38.79 -13.70
C SER A 18 -47.69 37.53 -14.57
N LEU A 19 -48.58 36.61 -14.21
CA LEU A 19 -48.77 35.38 -14.97
C LEU A 19 -49.21 35.74 -16.39
N PRO A 20 -48.69 35.05 -17.41
CA PRO A 20 -49.01 35.36 -18.79
C PRO A 20 -50.50 35.05 -19.09
N PRO A 21 -51.19 35.88 -19.88
CA PRO A 21 -52.64 35.85 -20.08
C PRO A 21 -53.17 34.60 -20.81
N TRP A 22 -52.33 33.63 -21.16
CA TRP A 22 -52.76 32.34 -21.68
C TRP A 22 -53.16 31.35 -20.56
N LEU A 23 -52.84 31.64 -19.29
CA LEU A 23 -53.27 30.81 -18.16
C LEU A 23 -54.77 30.98 -17.82
N ASP A 24 -55.40 32.11 -18.18
CA ASP A 24 -56.85 32.31 -17.99
C ASP A 24 -57.72 31.58 -19.03
N ARG A 25 -57.12 31.06 -20.12
CA ARG A 25 -57.83 30.21 -21.10
C ARG A 25 -57.93 28.74 -20.70
N LEU A 26 -57.41 28.36 -19.53
CA LEU A 26 -57.60 27.03 -18.95
C LEU A 26 -58.82 26.99 -17.99
N GLY A 27 -59.92 27.63 -18.39
CA GLY A 27 -61.27 27.39 -17.87
C GLY A 27 -61.81 26.00 -18.22
N CYS A 28 -61.05 24.96 -17.91
CA CYS A 28 -61.38 23.55 -18.07
C CYS A 28 -60.94 22.73 -16.84
N LEU A 29 -60.95 23.34 -15.66
CA LEU A 29 -60.60 22.68 -14.39
C LEU A 29 -61.80 22.11 -13.60
N ASP A 30 -63.02 22.21 -14.12
CA ASP A 30 -64.21 21.60 -13.49
C ASP A 30 -64.53 20.17 -13.96
N HIS A 31 -63.61 19.52 -14.67
CA HIS A 31 -63.80 18.12 -15.12
C HIS A 31 -62.85 17.08 -14.51
N PHE A 32 -62.01 17.46 -13.54
CA PHE A 32 -61.09 16.52 -12.88
C PHE A 32 -61.45 16.10 -11.44
N THR A 33 -62.65 16.41 -10.95
CA THR A 33 -63.10 15.97 -9.61
C THR A 33 -63.91 14.67 -9.60
N ARG A 34 -63.96 13.93 -10.72
CA ARG A 34 -64.39 12.52 -10.69
C ARG A 34 -63.14 11.64 -10.57
N PRO A 35 -62.82 11.08 -9.39
CA PRO A 35 -61.72 10.12 -9.30
C PRO A 35 -62.06 8.96 -10.25
N PRO A 36 -61.26 8.70 -11.29
CA PRO A 36 -61.52 7.56 -12.14
C PRO A 36 -61.39 6.34 -11.23
N ARG A 37 -62.52 5.68 -10.95
CA ARG A 37 -62.64 4.37 -10.29
C ARG A 37 -61.92 3.33 -11.16
N THR A 38 -60.61 3.42 -11.23
CA THR A 38 -59.77 2.57 -12.05
C THR A 38 -59.18 1.53 -11.12
N ARG A 39 -59.91 0.41 -10.95
CA ARG A 39 -59.30 -0.84 -10.46
C ARG A 39 -58.01 -1.18 -11.23
N ARG A 40 -57.90 -0.73 -12.48
CA ARG A 40 -56.70 -0.79 -13.33
C ARG A 40 -55.52 0.07 -12.83
N GLY A 41 -55.76 1.25 -12.25
CA GLY A 41 -54.70 2.12 -11.73
C GLY A 41 -53.99 1.54 -10.51
N LYS A 42 -54.73 0.84 -9.65
CA LYS A 42 -54.16 0.12 -8.50
C LYS A 42 -53.25 -1.04 -8.93
N GLY A 43 -53.62 -1.76 -10.00
CA GLY A 43 -52.80 -2.85 -10.55
C GLY A 43 -51.47 -2.35 -11.13
N VAL A 44 -51.50 -1.23 -11.87
CA VAL A 44 -50.28 -0.62 -12.43
C VAL A 44 -49.37 -0.10 -11.31
N LEU A 45 -49.91 0.56 -10.28
CA LEU A 45 -49.12 1.03 -9.14
C LEU A 45 -48.46 -0.12 -8.38
N LEU A 46 -49.20 -1.21 -8.12
CA LEU A 46 -48.65 -2.40 -7.47
C LEU A 46 -47.54 -3.05 -8.31
N ALA A 47 -47.75 -3.17 -9.62
CA ALA A 47 -46.74 -3.72 -10.53
C ALA A 47 -45.46 -2.85 -10.54
N LEU A 48 -45.60 -1.52 -10.57
CA LEU A 48 -44.46 -0.61 -10.50
C LEU A 48 -43.72 -0.71 -9.16
N LEU A 49 -44.44 -0.85 -8.05
CA LEU A 49 -43.84 -1.05 -6.73
C LEU A 49 -43.11 -2.39 -6.64
N LEU A 50 -43.68 -3.46 -7.20
CA LEU A 50 -43.03 -4.78 -7.25
C LEU A 50 -41.77 -4.76 -8.12
N VAL A 51 -41.85 -4.17 -9.31
CA VAL A 51 -40.70 -4.06 -10.22
C VAL A 51 -39.62 -3.14 -9.63
N GLY A 52 -40.01 -1.98 -9.11
CA GLY A 52 -39.10 -1.06 -8.43
C GLY A 52 -38.45 -1.69 -7.20
N GLY A 53 -39.24 -2.37 -6.36
CA GLY A 53 -38.75 -3.10 -5.20
C GLY A 53 -37.79 -4.23 -5.57
N ALA A 54 -38.12 -5.02 -6.60
CA ALA A 54 -37.25 -6.08 -7.10
C ALA A 54 -35.93 -5.52 -7.66
N LEU A 55 -35.96 -4.39 -8.38
CA LEU A 55 -34.75 -3.73 -8.87
C LEU A 55 -33.88 -3.20 -7.74
N VAL A 56 -34.48 -2.59 -6.72
CA VAL A 56 -33.74 -2.13 -5.52
C VAL A 56 -33.14 -3.32 -4.77
N LEU A 57 -33.90 -4.40 -4.57
CA LEU A 57 -33.41 -5.61 -3.92
C LEU A 57 -32.25 -6.23 -4.71
N LEU A 58 -32.39 -6.36 -6.02
CA LEU A 58 -31.33 -6.85 -6.90
C LEU A 58 -30.09 -5.96 -6.79
N TYR A 59 -30.25 -4.63 -6.81
CA TYR A 59 -29.13 -3.69 -6.67
C TYR A 59 -28.41 -3.81 -5.32
N VAL A 60 -29.13 -4.11 -4.24
CA VAL A 60 -28.55 -4.31 -2.91
C VAL A 60 -27.83 -5.67 -2.82
N LEU A 61 -28.41 -6.74 -3.37
CA LEU A 61 -27.85 -8.10 -3.31
C LEU A 61 -26.77 -8.39 -4.35
N MET A 62 -26.71 -7.61 -5.43
CA MET A 62 -25.79 -7.85 -6.55
C MET A 62 -24.30 -7.95 -6.13
N PRO A 63 -23.77 -7.12 -5.20
CA PRO A 63 -22.39 -7.28 -4.72
C PRO A 63 -22.13 -8.64 -4.08
N ASP A 64 -23.05 -9.14 -3.25
CA ASP A 64 -22.90 -10.44 -2.59
C ASP A 64 -22.99 -11.59 -3.61
N ILE A 65 -23.87 -11.47 -4.60
CA ILE A 65 -23.97 -12.44 -5.71
C ILE A 65 -22.66 -12.46 -6.51
N VAL A 66 -22.15 -11.29 -6.91
CA VAL A 66 -20.88 -11.17 -7.66
C VAL A 66 -19.71 -11.75 -6.86
N MET A 67 -19.66 -11.50 -5.55
CA MET A 67 -18.60 -12.02 -4.68
C MET A 67 -18.75 -13.52 -4.43
N GLY A 68 -19.98 -14.04 -4.36
CA GLY A 68 -20.24 -15.48 -4.30
C GLY A 68 -19.78 -16.22 -5.56
N PHE A 69 -20.03 -15.63 -6.74
CA PHE A 69 -19.46 -16.14 -7.99
C PHE A 69 -17.94 -16.02 -8.01
N ALA A 70 -17.38 -14.85 -7.65
CA ALA A 70 -15.94 -14.67 -7.59
C ALA A 70 -15.28 -15.72 -6.68
N ARG A 71 -15.80 -15.95 -5.47
CA ARG A 71 -15.31 -16.97 -4.55
C ARG A 71 -15.29 -18.39 -5.14
N SER A 72 -16.26 -18.69 -6.01
CA SER A 72 -16.40 -20.01 -6.65
C SER A 72 -15.44 -20.21 -7.82
N TYR A 73 -15.06 -19.12 -8.49
CA TYR A 73 -14.25 -19.14 -9.72
C TYR A 73 -12.84 -18.59 -9.54
N LEU A 74 -12.51 -18.02 -8.38
CA LEU A 74 -11.19 -17.49 -8.11
C LEU A 74 -10.18 -18.64 -8.07
N PRO A 75 -9.10 -18.55 -8.86
CA PRO A 75 -8.01 -19.49 -8.70
C PRO A 75 -7.48 -19.34 -7.28
N ARG A 76 -7.42 -20.46 -6.55
CA ARG A 76 -6.90 -20.47 -5.18
C ARG A 76 -5.44 -20.06 -5.12
N THR A 77 -4.72 -20.20 -6.24
CA THR A 77 -3.31 -19.83 -6.44
C THR A 77 -3.19 -18.92 -7.66
N ILE A 78 -2.72 -17.69 -7.49
CA ILE A 78 -2.59 -16.71 -8.57
C ILE A 78 -1.21 -16.85 -9.26
N GLU A 79 -0.15 -16.97 -8.46
CA GLU A 79 1.25 -17.19 -8.87
C GLU A 79 1.93 -18.11 -7.82
N GLN A 80 3.16 -18.58 -8.09
CA GLN A 80 3.96 -19.31 -7.10
C GLN A 80 4.09 -18.46 -5.84
N GLY A 81 3.41 -18.88 -4.76
CA GLY A 81 3.45 -18.23 -3.46
C GLY A 81 2.23 -17.38 -3.09
N VAL A 82 1.35 -16.95 -4.00
CA VAL A 82 0.17 -16.12 -3.64
C VAL A 82 -1.13 -16.92 -3.66
N VAL A 83 -1.72 -17.09 -2.49
CA VAL A 83 -2.95 -17.85 -2.27
C VAL A 83 -4.08 -16.92 -1.86
N VAL A 84 -5.23 -17.02 -2.52
CA VAL A 84 -6.47 -16.33 -2.12
C VAL A 84 -7.26 -17.28 -1.22
N THR A 85 -7.49 -16.89 0.03
CA THR A 85 -8.24 -17.70 1.00
C THR A 85 -9.68 -17.25 1.12
N ASN A 86 -9.94 -15.95 1.04
CA ASN A 86 -11.27 -15.41 1.27
C ASN A 86 -11.55 -14.13 0.48
N VAL A 87 -12.82 -13.93 0.13
CA VAL A 87 -13.34 -12.76 -0.58
C VAL A 87 -14.68 -12.40 0.03
N THR A 88 -14.78 -11.23 0.68
CA THR A 88 -15.94 -10.82 1.47
C THR A 88 -16.37 -9.38 1.17
N THR A 89 -17.62 -9.06 1.50
CA THR A 89 -18.19 -7.72 1.39
C THR A 89 -18.08 -6.90 2.69
N THR A 90 -17.58 -7.51 3.76
CA THR A 90 -17.41 -6.91 5.09
C THR A 90 -15.93 -6.85 5.48
N ALA A 91 -15.50 -5.69 5.98
CA ALA A 91 -14.10 -5.38 6.27
C ALA A 91 -13.61 -5.88 7.65
N GLU A 92 -14.36 -6.75 8.32
CA GLU A 92 -13.97 -7.22 9.65
C GLU A 92 -12.85 -8.25 9.54
N GLY A 93 -11.71 -7.94 10.13
CA GLY A 93 -10.65 -8.91 10.29
C GLY A 93 -9.45 -8.34 11.02
N SER A 94 -8.76 -9.23 11.72
CA SER A 94 -7.48 -9.03 12.40
C SER A 94 -6.47 -8.25 11.54
N PRO A 95 -5.51 -7.55 12.16
CA PRO A 95 -4.40 -6.95 11.41
C PRO A 95 -3.72 -8.02 10.54
N VAL A 96 -3.36 -7.63 9.31
CA VAL A 96 -2.61 -8.46 8.37
C VAL A 96 -1.23 -7.87 8.15
N ASN A 97 -0.30 -8.68 7.65
CA ASN A 97 1.06 -8.23 7.37
C ASN A 97 1.10 -7.26 6.19
N LEU A 98 0.31 -7.51 5.14
CA LEU A 98 0.26 -6.64 3.96
C LEU A 98 -1.17 -6.21 3.67
N ALA A 99 -1.47 -4.92 3.75
CA ALA A 99 -2.78 -4.38 3.40
C ALA A 99 -2.67 -3.41 2.21
N LEU A 100 -3.48 -3.61 1.17
CA LEU A 100 -3.63 -2.73 0.03
C LEU A 100 -5.00 -2.07 0.07
N TYR A 101 -5.05 -0.75 0.01
CA TYR A 101 -6.27 0.05 -0.02
C TYR A 101 -6.40 0.75 -1.37
N MET A 102 -7.55 0.59 -2.02
CA MET A 102 -7.81 1.21 -3.33
C MET A 102 -9.25 1.68 -3.49
N ARG A 103 -9.45 2.74 -4.28
CA ARG A 103 -10.80 3.20 -4.65
C ARG A 103 -11.47 2.31 -5.70
N PRO A 104 -12.81 2.13 -5.66
CA PRO A 104 -13.52 1.32 -6.64
C PRO A 104 -13.23 1.72 -8.09
N GLY A 105 -13.25 3.04 -8.38
CA GLY A 105 -12.99 3.55 -9.73
C GLY A 105 -11.59 3.22 -10.24
N ARG A 106 -10.60 3.24 -9.35
CA ARG A 106 -9.21 2.91 -9.67
C ARG A 106 -9.03 1.41 -9.86
N THR A 107 -9.56 0.59 -8.95
CA THR A 107 -9.54 -0.87 -9.08
C THR A 107 -10.16 -1.32 -10.39
N ARG A 108 -11.28 -0.72 -10.82
CA ARG A 108 -11.88 -1.00 -12.14
C ARG A 108 -10.94 -0.66 -13.30
N ARG A 109 -10.31 0.52 -13.27
CA ARG A 109 -9.35 0.92 -14.32
C ARG A 109 -8.16 -0.03 -14.37
N LEU A 110 -7.63 -0.43 -13.21
CA LEU A 110 -6.53 -1.38 -13.11
C LEU A 110 -6.93 -2.75 -13.67
N ILE A 111 -8.07 -3.31 -13.26
CA ILE A 111 -8.56 -4.58 -13.80
C ILE A 111 -8.78 -4.50 -15.31
N GLY A 112 -9.34 -3.39 -15.80
CA GLY A 112 -9.49 -3.15 -17.24
C GLY A 112 -8.14 -3.09 -17.97
N ALA A 113 -7.12 -2.48 -17.37
CA ALA A 113 -5.78 -2.40 -17.95
C ALA A 113 -5.02 -3.75 -17.90
N VAL A 114 -5.24 -4.55 -16.85
CA VAL A 114 -4.55 -5.84 -16.64
C VAL A 114 -5.19 -6.95 -17.47
N GLN A 115 -6.52 -7.07 -17.41
CA GLN A 115 -7.25 -8.22 -17.98
C GLN A 115 -8.03 -7.87 -19.25
N GLY A 116 -8.09 -6.59 -19.65
CA GLY A 116 -8.96 -6.14 -20.73
C GLY A 116 -10.46 -6.25 -20.42
N VAL A 117 -10.81 -6.54 -19.15
CA VAL A 117 -12.20 -6.77 -18.72
C VAL A 117 -12.81 -5.46 -18.26
N TRP A 118 -13.89 -5.05 -18.92
CA TRP A 118 -14.70 -3.94 -18.45
C TRP A 118 -15.56 -4.37 -17.25
N LEU A 119 -15.42 -3.66 -16.14
CA LEU A 119 -16.26 -3.85 -14.95
C LEU A 119 -17.29 -2.72 -14.82
N PRO A 120 -18.58 -3.04 -14.60
CA PRO A 120 -19.60 -2.02 -14.43
C PRO A 120 -19.35 -1.12 -13.19
N PRO A 121 -19.80 0.16 -13.20
CA PRO A 121 -19.61 1.09 -12.08
C PRO A 121 -20.18 0.65 -10.73
N TRP A 122 -21.11 -0.30 -10.72
CA TRP A 122 -21.83 -0.77 -9.53
C TRP A 122 -21.29 -2.10 -8.95
N SER A 123 -20.36 -2.78 -9.64
CA SER A 123 -19.85 -4.09 -9.22
C SER A 123 -18.86 -3.98 -8.05
N LEU A 124 -18.00 -2.96 -8.08
CA LEU A 124 -17.03 -2.68 -7.03
C LEU A 124 -17.55 -1.60 -6.06
N ARG A 125 -17.55 -1.90 -4.76
CA ARG A 125 -18.03 -1.03 -3.69
C ARG A 125 -17.07 -1.02 -2.51
N SER A 126 -17.06 0.08 -1.78
CA SER A 126 -16.31 0.18 -0.52
C SER A 126 -16.76 -0.90 0.46
N GLY A 127 -15.80 -1.51 1.17
CA GLY A 127 -16.03 -2.62 2.10
C GLY A 127 -15.70 -4.00 1.53
N GLN A 128 -15.73 -4.14 0.20
CA GLN A 128 -15.27 -5.36 -0.46
C GLN A 128 -13.77 -5.58 -0.22
N ASN A 129 -13.39 -6.80 0.10
CA ASN A 129 -12.00 -7.16 0.26
C ASN A 129 -11.72 -8.60 -0.19
N ALA A 130 -10.47 -8.84 -0.56
CA ALA A 130 -9.88 -10.15 -0.78
C ALA A 130 -8.73 -10.31 0.21
N SER A 131 -8.56 -11.50 0.76
CA SER A 131 -7.46 -11.83 1.67
C SER A 131 -6.91 -13.22 1.40
N GLY A 132 -5.70 -13.43 1.90
CA GLY A 132 -4.92 -14.59 1.54
C GLY A 132 -3.60 -14.69 2.27
N THR A 133 -2.78 -15.60 1.81
CA THR A 133 -1.38 -15.74 2.23
C THR A 133 -0.47 -15.55 1.02
N MET A 134 0.70 -14.97 1.24
CA MET A 134 1.76 -14.85 0.26
C MET A 134 3.04 -15.44 0.84
N SER A 135 3.78 -16.24 0.07
CA SER A 135 5.12 -16.70 0.43
C SER A 135 6.15 -16.00 -0.44
N THR A 136 7.30 -15.65 0.14
CA THR A 136 8.38 -14.91 -0.51
C THR A 136 9.37 -15.80 -1.28
N GLY A 137 9.11 -17.10 -1.39
CA GLY A 137 9.92 -18.06 -2.14
C GLY A 137 9.54 -19.50 -1.78
N ASP A 138 10.29 -20.49 -2.30
CA ASP A 138 9.98 -21.91 -2.06
C ASP A 138 10.07 -22.32 -0.57
N ASP A 139 10.96 -21.68 0.20
CA ASP A 139 11.14 -21.85 1.65
C ASP A 139 10.87 -20.53 2.43
N GLY A 140 10.22 -19.55 1.81
CA GLY A 140 10.16 -18.17 2.32
C GLY A 140 9.02 -17.91 3.31
N LEU A 141 9.22 -16.86 4.12
CA LEU A 141 8.24 -16.26 5.02
C LEU A 141 6.83 -16.23 4.40
N THR A 142 5.88 -16.85 5.12
CA THR A 142 4.46 -16.78 4.78
C THR A 142 3.81 -15.61 5.49
N MET A 143 3.35 -14.61 4.71
CA MET A 143 2.69 -13.42 5.21
C MET A 143 1.19 -13.44 4.88
N SER A 144 0.37 -12.92 5.79
CA SER A 144 -1.04 -12.66 5.50
C SER A 144 -1.19 -11.36 4.70
N TRP A 145 -2.03 -11.36 3.66
CA TRP A 145 -2.33 -10.17 2.87
C TRP A 145 -3.84 -9.88 2.79
N ARG A 146 -4.19 -8.61 2.58
CA ARG A 146 -5.56 -8.14 2.34
C ARG A 146 -5.57 -6.99 1.33
N ALA A 147 -6.36 -7.13 0.27
CA ALA A 147 -6.71 -6.03 -0.63
C ALA A 147 -8.13 -5.56 -0.32
N MET A 148 -8.30 -4.28 0.00
CA MET A 148 -9.57 -3.69 0.41
C MET A 148 -9.94 -2.51 -0.48
N ILE A 149 -11.21 -2.49 -0.87
CA ILE A 149 -11.82 -1.36 -1.57
C ILE A 149 -12.34 -0.37 -0.54
N THR A 150 -11.85 0.87 -0.60
CA THR A 150 -12.20 1.96 0.32
C THR A 150 -12.50 3.25 -0.43
N ASN A 151 -13.28 4.14 0.18
CA ASN A 151 -13.56 5.48 -0.37
C ASN A 151 -12.66 6.58 0.24
N ARG A 152 -11.69 6.23 1.09
CA ARG A 152 -10.90 7.22 1.85
C ARG A 152 -9.77 7.83 1.03
N GLU A 153 -8.83 7.03 0.56
CA GLU A 153 -7.60 7.54 -0.06
C GLU A 153 -7.74 7.86 -1.55
N ASP A 154 -7.21 9.02 -2.00
CA ASP A 154 -7.12 9.37 -3.43
C ASP A 154 -6.12 8.47 -4.18
N HIS A 155 -5.03 8.13 -3.49
CA HIS A 155 -3.96 7.27 -3.97
C HIS A 155 -4.13 5.83 -3.45
N PRO A 156 -3.64 4.81 -4.18
CA PRO A 156 -3.55 3.47 -3.61
C PRO A 156 -2.59 3.53 -2.42
N MET A 157 -2.93 2.87 -1.32
CA MET A 157 -2.10 2.85 -0.12
C MET A 157 -1.74 1.41 0.23
N VAL A 158 -0.46 1.17 0.48
CA VAL A 158 0.07 -0.13 0.94
C VAL A 158 0.59 0.06 2.35
N ILE A 159 0.04 -0.72 3.28
CA ILE A 159 0.51 -0.82 4.66
C ILE A 159 1.20 -2.16 4.83
N LEU A 160 2.47 -2.14 5.21
CA LEU A 160 3.28 -3.30 5.57
C LEU A 160 3.49 -3.32 7.08
N ARG A 161 3.16 -4.45 7.72
CA ARG A 161 3.32 -4.68 9.15
C ARG A 161 4.08 -5.98 9.35
N LEU A 162 5.27 -5.88 9.92
CA LEU A 162 6.16 -7.00 10.14
C LEU A 162 6.52 -7.09 11.61
N THR A 163 6.70 -8.31 12.09
CA THR A 163 7.43 -8.50 13.34
C THR A 163 8.93 -8.33 13.08
N PRO A 164 9.74 -8.05 14.11
CA PRO A 164 11.19 -8.05 13.99
C PRO A 164 11.77 -9.35 13.41
N ALA A 165 11.16 -10.51 13.72
CA ALA A 165 11.55 -11.80 13.18
C ALA A 165 11.27 -11.91 11.67
N ASP A 166 10.07 -11.50 11.25
CA ASP A 166 9.68 -11.46 9.83
C ASP A 166 10.62 -10.54 9.04
N ALA A 167 10.94 -9.37 9.60
CA ALA A 167 11.86 -8.42 8.99
C ALA A 167 13.28 -9.00 8.86
N ALA A 168 13.76 -9.71 9.87
CA ALA A 168 15.07 -10.35 9.83
C ALA A 168 15.13 -11.41 8.71
N GLU A 169 14.10 -12.26 8.59
CA GLU A 169 14.02 -13.28 7.52
C GLU A 169 13.98 -12.63 6.13
N LEU A 170 13.22 -11.53 5.98
CA LEU A 170 13.18 -10.78 4.73
C LEU A 170 14.51 -10.10 4.39
N ILE A 171 15.30 -9.72 5.39
CA ILE A 171 16.57 -8.98 5.19
C ILE A 171 17.76 -9.92 5.02
N GLU A 172 17.72 -11.12 5.59
CA GLU A 172 18.82 -12.09 5.59
C GLU A 172 19.43 -12.35 4.19
N PRO A 173 18.65 -12.54 3.11
CA PRO A 173 19.21 -12.70 1.76
C PRO A 173 20.01 -11.48 1.23
N TYR A 174 19.92 -10.34 1.93
CA TYR A 174 20.53 -9.07 1.57
C TYR A 174 21.65 -8.64 2.53
N SER A 175 21.93 -9.42 3.58
CA SER A 175 22.87 -9.07 4.64
C SER A 175 24.34 -9.38 4.28
N ASN A 176 24.57 -10.22 3.27
CA ASN A 176 25.90 -10.61 2.80
C ASN A 176 26.45 -9.70 1.69
N VAL A 177 27.51 -8.92 1.96
CA VAL A 177 28.11 -7.99 0.97
C VAL A 177 29.62 -8.07 0.91
N THR A 178 30.14 -8.64 -0.17
CA THR A 178 31.58 -8.58 -0.47
C THR A 178 31.94 -7.19 -0.97
N LEU A 179 32.46 -6.32 -0.10
CA LEU A 179 33.05 -5.04 -0.52
C LEU A 179 34.35 -5.28 -1.30
N ASP A 180 34.53 -4.54 -2.40
CA ASP A 180 35.59 -4.64 -3.44
C ASP A 180 37.05 -4.59 -2.95
N ARG A 181 37.31 -4.48 -1.65
CA ARG A 181 38.67 -4.50 -1.06
C ARG A 181 39.07 -5.84 -0.46
N GLY A 182 38.42 -6.93 -0.85
CA GLY A 182 38.83 -8.30 -0.50
C GLY A 182 38.76 -8.64 0.99
N ARG A 183 38.09 -7.82 1.81
CA ARG A 183 37.97 -8.04 3.26
C ARG A 183 36.69 -8.73 3.71
N GLY A 184 35.78 -9.08 2.78
CA GLY A 184 34.58 -9.88 3.05
C GLY A 184 33.86 -9.46 4.33
N LEU A 185 33.16 -8.33 4.28
CA LEU A 185 32.37 -7.87 5.42
C LEU A 185 30.98 -8.49 5.35
N GLU A 186 30.63 -9.28 6.35
CA GLU A 186 29.27 -9.79 6.50
C GLU A 186 28.54 -8.89 7.50
N PHE A 187 27.41 -8.33 7.06
CA PHE A 187 26.57 -7.53 7.93
C PHE A 187 25.44 -8.40 8.43
N THR A 188 25.07 -8.27 9.69
CA THR A 188 23.86 -8.87 10.25
C THR A 188 23.02 -7.75 10.82
N TYR A 189 21.78 -7.66 10.39
CA TYR A 189 20.87 -6.60 10.84
C TYR A 189 19.82 -7.21 11.76
N ALA A 190 19.67 -6.65 12.96
CA ALA A 190 18.59 -6.97 13.88
C ALA A 190 17.78 -5.71 14.12
N ILE A 191 16.66 -5.57 13.42
CA ILE A 191 15.77 -4.41 13.55
C ILE A 191 14.85 -4.64 14.73
N THR A 192 14.83 -3.72 15.68
CA THR A 192 13.91 -3.78 16.83
C THR A 192 12.60 -3.07 16.50
N HIS A 193 12.72 -1.86 15.96
CA HIS A 193 11.59 -1.06 15.53
C HIS A 193 11.98 -0.28 14.28
N ALA A 194 11.06 -0.16 13.34
CA ALA A 194 11.23 0.73 12.21
C ALA A 194 9.89 1.22 11.67
N THR A 195 9.89 2.45 11.18
CA THR A 195 8.78 3.01 10.43
C THR A 195 9.26 3.47 9.06
N ILE A 196 8.42 3.24 8.06
CA ILE A 196 8.61 3.72 6.69
C ILE A 196 7.40 4.57 6.37
N SER A 197 7.60 5.80 5.97
CA SER A 197 6.52 6.71 5.58
C SER A 197 6.84 7.43 4.28
N GLY A 198 5.82 7.68 3.46
CA GLY A 198 5.95 8.53 2.29
C GLY A 198 6.19 9.99 2.69
N GLU A 199 7.25 10.60 2.16
CA GLU A 199 7.46 12.04 2.24
C GLU A 199 6.80 12.72 1.04
N THR A 200 5.76 13.51 1.30
CA THR A 200 5.21 14.43 0.31
C THR A 200 6.18 15.60 0.14
N GLY A 201 7.09 15.49 -0.82
CA GLY A 201 8.05 16.54 -1.16
C GLY A 201 7.41 17.72 -1.90
N PRO A 202 8.02 18.92 -1.88
CA PRO A 202 7.43 20.15 -2.42
C PRO A 202 7.30 20.25 -3.95
N GLU A 203 7.71 19.25 -4.74
CA GLU A 203 7.42 19.17 -6.18
C GLU A 203 7.24 17.68 -6.56
N GLU A 204 5.99 17.26 -6.73
CA GLU A 204 5.59 15.90 -7.12
C GLU A 204 6.04 15.58 -8.55
N LEU A 205 7.27 15.10 -8.72
CA LEU A 205 7.57 14.28 -9.88
C LEU A 205 6.76 12.98 -9.71
N PRO A 206 5.77 12.68 -10.59
CA PRO A 206 4.86 11.55 -10.42
C PRO A 206 5.57 10.18 -10.45
N ASP A 207 6.83 10.16 -10.90
CA ASP A 207 7.62 8.95 -11.11
C ASP A 207 8.69 8.74 -10.02
N VAL A 208 8.56 9.41 -8.86
CA VAL A 208 9.53 9.29 -7.75
C VAL A 208 8.84 9.05 -6.42
N TRP A 209 9.22 7.97 -5.73
CA TRP A 209 8.91 7.81 -4.32
C TRP A 209 10.01 8.40 -3.47
N ASN A 210 9.60 9.26 -2.53
CA ASN A 210 10.46 9.71 -1.44
C ASN A 210 9.93 9.05 -0.17
N LEU A 211 10.74 8.21 0.45
CA LEU A 211 10.38 7.46 1.63
C LEU A 211 11.33 7.84 2.75
N ARG A 212 10.78 8.19 3.91
CA ARG A 212 11.51 8.35 5.15
C ARG A 212 11.50 7.03 5.89
N VAL A 213 12.67 6.60 6.30
CA VAL A 213 12.90 5.38 7.08
C VAL A 213 13.47 5.81 8.42
N GLU A 214 12.77 5.51 9.50
CA GLU A 214 13.25 5.68 10.86
C GLU A 214 13.33 4.32 11.53
N GLY A 215 14.37 4.08 12.34
CA GLY A 215 14.44 2.82 13.05
C GLY A 215 15.57 2.72 14.06
N GLU A 216 15.52 1.63 14.80
CA GLU A 216 16.46 1.25 15.84
C GLU A 216 16.74 -0.26 15.74
N GLY A 217 17.89 -0.67 16.27
CA GLY A 217 18.29 -2.06 16.20
C GLY A 217 19.78 -2.26 16.45
N ARG A 218 20.32 -3.33 15.88
CA ARG A 218 21.74 -3.68 16.01
C ARG A 218 22.31 -4.07 14.67
N ILE A 219 23.58 -3.73 14.48
CA ILE A 219 24.35 -4.05 13.29
C ILE A 219 25.54 -4.90 13.73
N GLY A 220 25.48 -6.18 13.40
CA GLY A 220 26.61 -7.09 13.42
C GLY A 220 27.49 -6.86 12.20
N VAL A 221 28.81 -6.86 12.39
CA VAL A 221 29.80 -6.82 11.32
C VAL A 221 30.82 -7.92 11.59
N ALA A 222 30.93 -8.89 10.68
CA ALA A 222 31.95 -9.92 10.71
C ALA A 222 33.03 -9.64 9.65
N MET A 223 34.30 -9.76 10.05
CA MET A 223 35.48 -9.64 9.19
C MET A 223 36.46 -10.78 9.52
N GLY A 224 36.34 -11.89 8.79
CA GLY A 224 37.11 -13.11 9.09
C GLY A 224 36.70 -13.70 10.44
N ALA A 225 37.63 -13.77 11.39
CA ALA A 225 37.37 -14.27 12.75
C ALA A 225 36.88 -13.18 13.73
N ALA A 226 36.88 -11.92 13.32
CA ALA A 226 36.49 -10.80 14.17
C ALA A 226 35.01 -10.45 13.95
N ASN A 227 34.22 -10.49 15.03
CA ASN A 227 32.81 -10.12 15.03
C ASN A 227 32.61 -8.90 15.93
N PHE A 228 31.85 -7.93 15.43
CA PHE A 228 31.54 -6.70 16.13
C PHE A 228 30.04 -6.47 16.09
N GLU A 229 29.49 -5.88 17.14
CA GLU A 229 28.09 -5.51 17.20
C GLU A 229 28.00 -4.04 17.62
N VAL A 230 27.20 -3.28 16.89
CA VAL A 230 26.95 -1.86 17.16
C VAL A 230 25.45 -1.70 17.39
N GLU A 231 25.08 -1.22 18.58
CA GLU A 231 23.71 -0.84 18.87
C GLU A 231 23.41 0.51 18.21
N VAL A 232 22.36 0.54 17.40
CA VAL A 232 21.82 1.74 16.76
C VAL A 232 20.57 2.15 17.52
N LYS A 233 20.70 3.19 18.34
CA LYS A 233 19.60 3.71 19.15
C LYS A 233 18.58 4.46 18.31
N HIS A 234 19.04 5.10 17.23
CA HIS A 234 18.19 5.87 16.35
C HIS A 234 18.89 6.06 15.00
N MET A 235 18.17 5.80 13.92
CA MET A 235 18.59 6.05 12.56
C MET A 235 17.46 6.71 11.79
N VAL A 236 17.78 7.76 11.03
CA VAL A 236 16.87 8.40 10.08
C VAL A 236 17.53 8.37 8.71
N GLY A 237 16.82 7.90 7.71
CA GLY A 237 17.28 7.90 6.32
C GLY A 237 16.15 8.18 5.34
N HIS A 238 16.55 8.57 4.13
CA HIS A 238 15.67 8.82 3.01
C HIS A 238 16.01 7.84 1.89
N LEU A 239 15.01 7.06 1.48
CA LEU A 239 15.04 6.19 0.31
C LEU A 239 14.32 6.90 -0.83
N ARG A 240 15.01 7.12 -1.94
CA ARG A 240 14.42 7.60 -3.19
C ARG A 240 14.32 6.47 -4.18
N VAL A 241 13.15 6.30 -4.79
CA VAL A 241 12.91 5.31 -5.84
C VAL A 241 12.40 6.03 -7.09
N TRP A 242 13.13 5.94 -8.19
CA TRP A 242 12.76 6.50 -9.50
C TRP A 242 12.19 5.41 -10.39
N PHE A 243 11.08 5.70 -11.07
CA PHE A 243 10.45 4.79 -12.03
C PHE A 243 10.72 5.26 -13.46
N HIS A 244 11.68 4.61 -14.12
CA HIS A 244 11.98 4.92 -15.52
C HIS A 244 11.06 4.16 -16.46
N ARG A 245 10.37 4.88 -17.36
CA ARG A 245 9.55 4.24 -18.39
C ARG A 245 10.44 3.49 -19.39
N VAL A 246 10.13 2.21 -19.61
CA VAL A 246 10.75 1.34 -20.62
C VAL A 246 9.65 0.69 -21.49
N GLU A 247 10.02 0.07 -22.61
CA GLU A 247 9.04 -0.55 -23.54
C GLU A 247 8.10 -1.55 -22.84
N ARG A 248 8.65 -2.35 -21.91
CA ARG A 248 7.93 -3.41 -21.20
C ARG A 248 7.24 -2.96 -19.90
N GLY A 249 7.37 -1.68 -19.51
CA GLY A 249 6.77 -1.16 -18.28
C GLY A 249 7.65 -0.13 -17.57
N TRP A 250 7.93 -0.36 -16.29
CA TRP A 250 8.70 0.56 -15.44
C TRP A 250 9.92 -0.15 -14.85
N ASN A 251 11.07 0.51 -14.96
CA ASN A 251 12.32 0.06 -14.35
C ASN A 251 12.59 0.92 -13.09
N PRO A 252 12.49 0.34 -11.88
CA PRO A 252 12.79 1.04 -10.65
C PRO A 252 14.31 1.18 -10.44
N ALA A 253 14.76 2.37 -10.10
CA ALA A 253 16.10 2.63 -9.58
C ALA A 253 15.97 3.22 -8.18
N ALA A 254 16.87 2.91 -7.25
CA ALA A 254 16.80 3.45 -5.91
C ALA A 254 18.16 3.90 -5.36
N SER A 255 18.10 4.85 -4.42
CA SER A 255 19.26 5.29 -3.63
C SER A 255 18.82 5.57 -2.20
N MET A 256 19.72 5.33 -1.25
CA MET A 256 19.48 5.66 0.15
C MET A 256 20.52 6.65 0.66
N SER A 257 20.06 7.65 1.40
CA SER A 257 20.91 8.55 2.19
C SER A 257 20.49 8.47 3.65
N ILE A 258 21.43 8.38 4.57
CA ILE A 258 21.15 8.36 6.01
C ILE A 258 21.36 9.79 6.50
N GLU A 259 20.37 10.41 7.13
CA GLU A 259 20.50 11.76 7.69
C GLU A 259 21.22 11.70 9.04
N VAL A 260 20.71 10.83 9.93
CA VAL A 260 21.14 10.68 11.32
C VAL A 260 21.41 9.22 11.63
N ILE A 261 22.50 8.96 12.36
CA ILE A 261 22.75 7.66 12.97
C ILE A 261 23.38 7.84 14.35
N GLU A 262 22.65 7.42 15.37
CA GLU A 262 23.05 7.41 16.77
C GLU A 262 23.42 5.98 17.15
N ALA A 263 24.69 5.66 16.97
CA ALA A 263 25.25 4.39 17.39
C ALA A 263 25.86 4.53 18.79
N ALA A 264 25.61 3.55 19.67
CA ALA A 264 26.39 3.42 20.90
C ALA A 264 27.86 3.23 20.53
N GLY A 265 28.75 3.95 21.20
CA GLY A 265 30.18 3.94 20.89
C GLY A 265 30.71 2.52 20.96
N SER A 266 31.16 1.98 19.83
CA SER A 266 31.98 0.79 19.84
C SER A 266 33.35 1.17 20.42
N ASP A 267 33.96 0.30 21.20
CA ASP A 267 35.32 0.50 21.74
C ASP A 267 36.42 0.56 20.66
N PHE A 268 36.05 0.57 19.37
CA PHE A 268 36.97 0.56 18.23
C PHE A 268 37.18 1.95 17.61
N PRO A 269 38.43 2.41 17.47
CA PRO A 269 38.78 3.76 16.99
C PRO A 269 38.43 4.02 15.52
N PHE A 270 38.05 3.00 14.75
CA PHE A 270 37.75 3.10 13.32
C PHE A 270 36.25 3.10 13.00
N ILE A 271 35.38 2.87 13.99
CA ILE A 271 33.93 2.85 13.82
C ILE A 271 33.36 4.11 14.47
N THR A 272 33.44 5.21 13.74
CA THR A 272 32.72 6.45 14.07
C THR A 272 31.34 6.44 13.43
N SER A 273 30.38 7.17 13.99
CA SER A 273 29.05 7.33 13.39
C SER A 273 29.12 7.81 11.93
N ALA A 274 30.07 8.69 11.61
CA ALA A 274 30.29 9.19 10.25
C ALA A 274 30.83 8.12 9.28
N SER A 275 31.76 7.28 9.73
CA SER A 275 32.27 6.16 8.91
C SER A 275 31.21 5.06 8.74
N THR A 276 30.46 4.74 9.78
CA THR A 276 29.37 3.76 9.75
C THR A 276 28.28 4.22 8.79
N ARG A 277 27.89 5.49 8.86
CA ARG A 277 26.94 6.12 7.93
C ARG A 277 27.33 5.91 6.47
N ARG A 278 28.53 6.34 6.08
CA ARG A 278 28.99 6.25 4.67
C ARG A 278 29.08 4.81 4.19
N GLN A 279 29.53 3.89 5.04
CA GLN A 279 29.62 2.48 4.70
C GLN A 279 28.22 1.90 4.48
N LEU A 280 27.27 2.15 5.39
CA LEU A 280 25.88 1.69 5.24
C LEU A 280 25.21 2.27 4.00
N GLU A 281 25.32 3.58 3.76
CA GLU A 281 24.77 4.21 2.55
C GLU A 281 25.31 3.55 1.27
N THR A 282 26.62 3.29 1.22
CA THR A 282 27.27 2.66 0.06
C THR A 282 26.80 1.23 -0.13
N VAL A 283 26.78 0.45 0.96
CA VAL A 283 26.39 -0.97 0.96
C VAL A 283 24.92 -1.12 0.56
N ILE A 284 24.03 -0.35 1.19
CA ILE A 284 22.60 -0.39 0.91
C ILE A 284 22.32 0.04 -0.54
N THR A 285 22.91 1.15 -1.00
CA THR A 285 22.69 1.64 -2.36
C THR A 285 23.21 0.66 -3.42
N ALA A 286 24.39 0.06 -3.19
CA ALA A 286 24.94 -0.95 -4.10
C ALA A 286 24.04 -2.20 -4.18
N ASN A 287 23.53 -2.68 -3.04
CA ASN A 287 22.61 -3.80 -2.99
C ASN A 287 21.28 -3.48 -3.67
N LEU A 288 20.68 -2.33 -3.38
CA LEU A 288 19.44 -1.88 -4.03
C LEU A 288 19.61 -1.81 -5.54
N LYS A 289 20.70 -1.18 -6.02
CA LYS A 289 20.98 -1.09 -7.45
C LYS A 289 21.08 -2.47 -8.10
N LYS A 290 21.84 -3.39 -7.49
CA LYS A 290 22.02 -4.76 -8.01
C LYS A 290 20.70 -5.52 -8.07
N ARG A 291 19.84 -5.39 -7.06
CA ARG A 291 18.58 -6.15 -6.97
C ARG A 291 17.46 -5.59 -7.83
N LEU A 292 17.41 -4.27 -7.99
CA LEU A 292 16.40 -3.63 -8.83
C LEU A 292 16.75 -3.68 -10.33
N GLN A 293 18.02 -3.91 -10.69
CA GLN A 293 18.49 -3.87 -12.08
C GLN A 293 17.71 -4.77 -13.05
N ASP A 294 17.27 -5.95 -12.58
CA ASP A 294 16.57 -6.93 -13.42
C ASP A 294 15.04 -6.90 -13.21
N ILE A 295 14.54 -6.01 -12.34
CA ILE A 295 13.12 -5.89 -12.07
C ILE A 295 12.50 -4.96 -13.12
N VAL A 296 11.53 -5.47 -13.86
CA VAL A 296 10.67 -4.65 -14.72
C VAL A 296 9.24 -4.79 -14.24
N LEU A 297 8.73 -3.71 -13.66
CA LEU A 297 7.34 -3.64 -13.23
C LEU A 297 6.43 -3.48 -14.46
N PRO A 298 5.23 -4.05 -14.46
CA PRO A 298 4.34 -3.99 -15.59
C PRO A 298 3.86 -2.56 -15.86
N PRO A 299 3.44 -2.24 -17.10
CA PRO A 299 3.04 -0.87 -17.49
C PRO A 299 1.82 -0.35 -16.72
N TRP A 300 1.00 -1.25 -16.15
CA TRP A 300 -0.17 -0.96 -15.34
C TRP A 300 0.13 -0.80 -13.84
N PHE A 301 1.39 -0.94 -13.42
CA PHE A 301 1.78 -0.79 -12.02
C PHE A 301 1.44 0.63 -11.51
N PRO A 302 0.80 0.77 -10.33
CA PRO A 302 0.44 2.07 -9.77
C PRO A 302 1.66 2.75 -9.13
N ILE A 303 2.40 3.53 -9.93
CA ILE A 303 3.60 4.28 -9.48
C ILE A 303 3.29 5.41 -8.49
N ASP A 304 2.03 5.73 -8.22
CA ASP A 304 1.59 6.75 -7.26
C ASP A 304 1.07 6.10 -5.96
N VAL A 305 1.45 4.85 -5.69
CA VAL A 305 1.11 4.17 -4.44
C VAL A 305 1.86 4.80 -3.27
N VAL A 306 1.11 5.06 -2.19
CA VAL A 306 1.64 5.50 -0.91
C VAL A 306 2.02 4.28 -0.11
N LEU A 307 3.25 4.25 0.42
CA LEU A 307 3.77 3.16 1.23
C LEU A 307 3.89 3.59 2.69
N GLU A 308 3.31 2.78 3.57
CA GLU A 308 3.52 2.84 5.02
C GLU A 308 4.07 1.49 5.49
N GLY A 309 5.14 1.51 6.26
CA GLY A 309 5.77 0.32 6.81
C GLY A 309 5.94 0.46 8.32
N HIS A 310 5.63 -0.61 9.04
CA HIS A 310 5.80 -0.69 10.49
C HIS A 310 6.45 -2.03 10.84
N ILE A 311 7.54 -1.95 11.59
CA ILE A 311 8.18 -3.10 12.23
C ILE A 311 8.01 -2.87 13.73
N ASP A 312 7.13 -3.67 14.34
CA ASP A 312 6.76 -3.55 15.74
C ASP A 312 6.71 -4.94 16.38
N GLY A 313 7.28 -5.08 17.58
CA GLY A 313 7.24 -6.32 18.35
C GLY A 313 8.38 -6.41 19.36
N ASP A 314 8.38 -7.46 20.17
CA ASP A 314 9.52 -7.75 21.03
C ASP A 314 10.72 -8.11 20.14
N ALA A 315 11.87 -7.51 20.43
CA ALA A 315 13.12 -7.81 19.73
C ALA A 315 13.32 -9.34 19.67
N PRO A 316 13.74 -9.90 18.52
CA PRO A 316 13.96 -11.33 18.43
C PRO A 316 15.01 -11.68 19.47
N ALA A 317 14.72 -12.69 20.30
CA ALA A 317 15.56 -13.10 21.42
C ALA A 317 16.94 -13.51 20.90
N ALA A 318 17.86 -12.54 20.90
CA ALA A 318 19.16 -12.56 20.26
C ALA A 318 19.09 -12.84 18.74
N ALA A 319 19.61 -11.91 17.94
CA ALA A 319 20.30 -12.32 16.72
C ALA A 319 21.19 -13.48 17.14
N ARG A 320 20.96 -14.70 16.61
CA ARG A 320 21.75 -15.88 16.95
C ARG A 320 23.19 -15.40 16.95
N SER A 321 23.74 -15.29 18.15
CA SER A 321 25.12 -14.93 18.30
C SER A 321 25.82 -15.98 17.47
N VAL A 322 26.43 -15.54 16.37
CA VAL A 322 27.46 -16.31 15.70
C VAL A 322 28.61 -16.32 16.71
N GLN A 323 28.41 -17.05 17.82
CA GLN A 323 29.45 -17.83 18.41
C GLN A 323 29.85 -18.74 17.27
N ALA A 324 30.81 -18.25 16.49
CA ALA A 324 31.68 -19.09 15.72
C ALA A 324 32.02 -20.24 16.67
N ALA A 325 31.49 -21.42 16.36
CA ALA A 325 32.12 -22.64 16.78
C ALA A 325 33.51 -22.57 16.14
N VAL A 326 34.44 -21.90 16.82
CA VAL A 326 35.86 -22.12 16.66
C VAL A 326 36.03 -23.54 17.16
N ALA A 327 35.76 -24.51 16.28
CA ALA A 327 36.26 -25.84 16.45
C ALA A 327 37.78 -25.66 16.58
N PRO A 328 38.40 -26.03 17.72
CA PRO A 328 39.84 -25.95 17.83
C PRO A 328 40.41 -26.80 16.69
N GLN A 329 41.16 -26.17 15.78
CA GLN A 329 41.97 -26.90 14.82
C GLN A 329 42.82 -27.90 15.61
N PRO A 330 42.74 -29.21 15.33
CA PRO A 330 43.59 -30.17 16.01
C PRO A 330 45.05 -29.81 15.72
N PRO A 331 45.91 -29.76 16.75
CA PRO A 331 47.30 -29.39 16.56
C PRO A 331 48.01 -30.51 15.80
N GLY A 332 48.52 -30.18 14.62
CA GLY A 332 49.60 -30.91 13.96
C GLY A 332 49.18 -31.70 12.73
N GLN A 333 49.43 -31.11 11.55
CA GLN A 333 50.12 -31.80 10.45
C GLN A 333 50.99 -30.76 9.72
N HIS A 334 52.28 -30.81 9.99
CA HIS A 334 53.34 -30.26 9.14
C HIS A 334 53.95 -31.41 8.34
#